data_AF-A0AAD1R0T1-F1
#
_entry.id   AF-A0AAD1R0T1-F1
#
_cell.length_a   1.000
_cell.length_b   1.000
_cell.length_c   1.000
_cell.angle_alpha   90.00
_cell.angle_beta   90.00
_cell.angle_gamma   90.00
#
_symmetry.space_group_name_H-M   'P 1'
#
loop_
_entity.id
_entity.type
_entity.pdbx_description
1 polymer ?
#
loop_
_entity_poly.entity_id
_entity_poly.type
_entity_poly.pdbx_seq_one_letter_code
_entity_poly.pdbx_strand_id
1 'polypeptide(L)'
;MKDAKACSDCNSTNAICETLSGYVKCSCKDGFVGDGLNCTKLVFCDSGTCCPQGYTWDIKTKTCKDINECASTSPLVNKCVPTTNCVNLNGIFGCTNAASPLCSCTSSTDCMNIQGNVQCADPCIHYEELDGSSRLYTINSNGRFSTDRYYFGWFRYQKNLQMKQGCVGPLKCGSRQPLSLWADPPAVGEGIKRIPLLVNSLSGCTRGANISVKACPGEYHVYKYTGLLSSDVYCTAKFATLTPPQFLHYIDKNLPKRADCSRSDCYYFVERFAEWFTEYRRSCGEICPIGMNGKARVGAGKS
;
A
#
# COMPACT_ATOMS: atom_id res chain seq x y z
N MET A 1 13.76 -7.08 18.48
CA MET A 1 12.53 -6.88 19.25
C MET A 1 11.35 -6.88 18.29
N LYS A 2 10.27 -7.53 18.66
CA LYS A 2 9.00 -7.54 17.92
C LYS A 2 7.84 -7.38 18.91
N ASP A 3 6.78 -6.77 18.42
CA ASP A 3 5.54 -6.62 19.15
C ASP A 3 4.63 -7.83 18.91
N ALA A 4 3.80 -8.16 19.88
CA ALA A 4 2.78 -9.20 19.79
C ALA A 4 1.49 -8.78 20.50
N LYS A 5 0.43 -9.57 20.37
CA LYS A 5 -0.87 -9.23 20.94
C LYS A 5 -0.92 -9.44 22.45
N ALA A 6 -0.37 -10.55 22.94
CA ALA A 6 -0.34 -10.90 24.36
C ALA A 6 1.02 -11.51 24.78
N CYS A 7 1.33 -11.50 26.08
CA CYS A 7 2.58 -12.08 26.57
C CYS A 7 2.75 -13.57 26.27
N SER A 8 1.64 -14.30 26.11
CA SER A 8 1.63 -15.70 25.67
C SER A 8 2.21 -15.89 24.26
N ASP A 9 2.25 -14.83 23.45
CA ASP A 9 2.76 -14.88 22.08
C ASP A 9 4.28 -14.63 21.99
N CYS A 10 4.87 -14.06 23.04
CA CYS A 10 6.31 -13.95 23.21
C CYS A 10 6.96 -15.32 23.42
N ASN A 11 8.29 -15.40 23.38
CA ASN A 11 8.97 -16.62 23.81
C ASN A 11 8.67 -16.90 25.30
N SER A 12 8.01 -18.01 25.60
CA SER A 12 7.45 -18.30 26.92
C SER A 12 8.50 -18.40 28.04
N THR A 13 9.70 -18.90 27.73
CA THR A 13 10.73 -19.16 28.75
C THR A 13 11.84 -18.11 28.73
N ASN A 14 12.21 -17.64 27.54
CA ASN A 14 13.45 -16.90 27.32
C ASN A 14 13.23 -15.44 26.88
N ALA A 15 12.00 -14.94 26.94
CA ALA A 15 11.72 -13.52 26.73
C ALA A 15 11.13 -12.83 27.97
N ILE A 16 11.35 -11.52 28.03
CA ILE A 16 10.70 -10.55 28.88
C ILE A 16 9.54 -9.95 28.08
N CYS A 17 8.37 -9.88 28.70
CA CYS A 17 7.17 -9.27 28.13
C CYS A 17 6.88 -7.95 28.83
N GLU A 18 6.79 -6.87 28.06
CA GLU A 18 6.38 -5.55 28.52
C GLU A 18 4.98 -5.24 27.97
N THR A 19 4.01 -5.01 28.87
CA THR A 19 2.63 -4.70 28.48
C THR A 19 2.52 -3.24 28.05
N LEU A 20 1.98 -3.02 26.87
CA LEU A 20 1.67 -1.71 26.32
C LEU A 20 0.16 -1.60 26.07
N SER A 21 -0.33 -0.41 25.74
CA SER A 21 -1.75 -0.20 25.46
C SER A 21 -2.16 -1.04 24.24
N GLY A 22 -2.92 -2.12 24.46
CA GLY A 22 -3.52 -2.95 23.41
C GLY A 22 -2.63 -4.04 22.78
N TYR A 23 -1.34 -4.06 23.11
CA TYR A 23 -0.33 -5.03 22.63
C TYR A 23 0.81 -5.18 23.65
N VAL A 24 1.77 -6.05 23.36
CA VAL A 24 2.96 -6.26 24.20
C VAL A 24 4.23 -6.14 23.37
N LYS A 25 5.33 -5.76 24.02
CA LYS A 25 6.67 -5.75 23.45
C LYS A 25 7.45 -6.93 24.00
N CYS A 26 7.99 -7.77 23.11
CA CYS A 26 8.78 -8.93 23.47
C CYS A 26 10.28 -8.64 23.30
N SER A 27 11.09 -9.04 24.29
CA SER A 27 12.56 -8.92 24.26
C SER A 27 13.21 -10.15 24.86
N CYS A 28 14.37 -10.60 24.36
CA CYS A 28 15.02 -11.78 24.92
C CYS A 28 15.67 -11.47 26.28
N LYS A 29 15.66 -12.45 27.19
CA LYS A 29 16.36 -12.40 28.48
C LYS A 29 17.88 -12.43 28.28
N ASP A 30 18.62 -12.03 29.30
CA ASP A 30 20.08 -12.11 29.31
C ASP A 30 20.58 -13.53 28.98
N GLY A 31 21.62 -13.61 28.16
CA GLY A 31 22.15 -14.88 27.64
C GLY A 31 21.38 -15.45 26.44
N PHE A 32 20.39 -14.73 25.91
CA PHE A 32 19.67 -15.05 24.68
C PHE A 32 19.68 -13.88 23.68
N VAL A 33 19.52 -14.21 22.41
CA VAL A 33 19.46 -13.24 21.30
C VAL A 33 18.34 -13.59 20.33
N GLY A 34 17.76 -12.57 19.69
CA GLY A 34 16.71 -12.72 18.71
C GLY A 34 15.73 -11.55 18.72
N ASP A 35 14.50 -11.79 18.27
CA ASP A 35 13.46 -10.77 18.17
C ASP A 35 12.54 -10.69 19.40
N GLY A 36 12.69 -11.57 20.39
CA GLY A 36 11.81 -11.66 21.56
C GLY A 36 10.63 -12.63 21.37
N LEU A 37 10.27 -12.95 20.12
CA LEU A 37 9.35 -14.03 19.79
C LEU A 37 10.11 -15.36 19.64
N ASN A 38 11.30 -15.27 19.06
CA ASN A 38 12.28 -16.33 18.95
C ASN A 38 13.55 -15.87 19.66
N CYS A 39 13.94 -16.59 20.70
CA CYS A 39 15.12 -16.31 21.50
C CYS A 39 16.03 -17.54 21.51
N THR A 40 17.24 -17.38 20.99
CA THR A 40 18.26 -18.42 20.88
C THR A 40 19.36 -18.17 21.90
N LYS A 41 19.80 -19.20 22.60
CA LYS A 41 20.89 -19.06 23.59
C LYS A 41 22.19 -18.73 22.88
N LEU A 42 22.96 -17.76 23.40
CA LEU A 42 24.16 -17.22 22.73
C LEU A 42 25.19 -18.28 22.34
N VAL A 43 25.32 -19.36 23.13
CA VAL A 43 26.29 -20.43 22.90
C VAL A 43 26.04 -21.23 21.61
N PHE A 44 24.85 -21.14 21.02
CA PHE A 44 24.50 -21.84 19.77
C PHE A 44 24.70 -20.98 18.52
N CYS A 45 25.11 -19.73 18.68
CA CYS A 45 25.21 -18.78 17.56
C CYS A 45 26.48 -18.93 16.72
N ASP A 46 27.42 -19.78 17.16
CA ASP A 46 28.64 -20.05 16.40
C ASP A 46 28.39 -21.06 15.25
N SER A 47 27.22 -21.71 15.19
CA SER A 47 26.85 -22.71 14.17
C SER A 47 25.50 -22.47 13.48
N GLY A 48 24.81 -21.34 13.74
CA GLY A 48 23.48 -21.09 13.20
C GLY A 48 23.01 -19.63 13.18
N THR A 49 21.80 -19.41 12.67
CA THR A 49 21.20 -18.07 12.53
C THR A 49 20.55 -17.62 13.84
N CYS A 50 21.19 -16.66 14.52
CA CYS A 50 20.72 -16.15 15.82
C CYS A 50 20.11 -14.75 15.78
N CYS A 51 20.34 -14.02 14.69
CA CYS A 51 19.96 -12.63 14.59
C CYS A 51 18.62 -12.45 13.88
N PRO A 52 17.83 -11.44 14.30
CA PRO A 52 16.65 -11.06 13.55
C PRO A 52 17.05 -10.56 12.14
N GLN A 53 16.09 -10.56 11.23
CA GLN A 53 16.29 -10.06 9.87
C GLN A 53 16.81 -8.60 9.89
N GLY A 54 17.81 -8.32 9.05
CA GLY A 54 18.54 -7.04 9.04
C GLY A 54 19.78 -7.01 9.93
N TYR A 55 20.08 -8.11 10.64
CA TYR A 55 21.26 -8.21 11.51
C TYR A 55 22.05 -9.49 11.25
N THR A 56 23.37 -9.41 11.46
CA THR A 56 24.30 -10.53 11.37
C THR A 56 24.99 -10.78 12.71
N TRP A 57 25.33 -12.04 12.99
CA TRP A 57 25.97 -12.41 14.24
C TRP A 57 27.46 -12.06 14.21
N ASP A 58 27.93 -11.27 15.17
CA ASP A 58 29.35 -11.00 15.35
C ASP A 58 29.92 -11.88 16.46
N ILE A 59 30.82 -12.79 16.07
CA ILE A 59 31.42 -13.76 17.00
C ILE A 59 32.36 -13.11 18.03
N LYS A 60 32.95 -11.97 17.73
CA LYS A 60 33.93 -11.30 18.61
C LYS A 60 33.22 -10.53 19.70
N THR A 61 32.21 -9.75 19.33
CA THR A 61 31.42 -8.96 20.28
C THR A 61 30.28 -9.76 20.90
N LYS A 62 29.98 -10.96 20.36
CA LYS A 62 28.86 -11.81 20.76
C LYS A 62 27.53 -11.03 20.75
N THR A 63 27.34 -10.23 19.70
CA THR A 63 26.15 -9.40 19.50
C THR A 63 25.65 -9.47 18.07
N CYS A 64 24.36 -9.19 17.88
CA CYS A 64 23.82 -8.94 16.55
C CYS A 64 24.21 -7.54 16.09
N LYS A 65 25.04 -7.48 15.06
CA LYS A 65 25.40 -6.23 14.40
C LYS A 65 24.47 -5.99 13.23
N ASP A 66 24.14 -4.72 13.06
CA ASP A 66 23.41 -4.23 11.91
C ASP A 66 24.09 -4.66 10.61
N ILE A 67 23.32 -5.16 9.65
CA ILE A 67 23.83 -5.41 8.31
C ILE A 67 23.84 -4.06 7.62
N ASN A 68 25.02 -3.59 7.21
CA ASN A 68 25.08 -2.40 6.36
C ASN A 68 24.76 -2.77 4.91
N GLU A 69 23.48 -2.70 4.52
CA GLU A 69 23.08 -3.07 3.16
C GLU A 69 23.68 -2.12 2.12
N CYS A 70 23.90 -0.86 2.47
CA CYS A 70 24.48 0.15 1.57
C CYS A 70 25.97 -0.10 1.26
N ALA A 71 26.68 -0.84 2.11
CA ALA A 71 28.05 -1.28 1.82
C ALA A 71 28.10 -2.50 0.87
N SER A 72 26.97 -3.14 0.61
CA SER A 72 26.88 -4.26 -0.33
C SER A 72 26.69 -3.79 -1.77
N THR A 73 27.41 -4.42 -2.69
CA THR A 73 27.21 -4.27 -4.14
C THR A 73 26.20 -5.26 -4.71
N SER A 74 25.70 -6.20 -3.90
CA SER A 74 24.76 -7.21 -4.35
C SER A 74 23.33 -6.65 -4.43
N PRO A 75 22.62 -6.80 -5.56
CA PRO A 75 21.23 -6.36 -5.70
C PRO A 75 20.25 -7.19 -4.84
N LEU A 76 20.71 -8.33 -4.31
CA LEU A 76 19.92 -9.16 -3.39
C LEU A 76 19.91 -8.59 -1.97
N VAL A 77 20.91 -7.78 -1.62
CA VAL A 77 21.06 -7.15 -0.30
C VAL A 77 20.69 -5.67 -0.39
N ASN A 78 21.40 -4.93 -1.24
CA ASN A 78 21.07 -3.53 -1.53
C ASN A 78 19.99 -3.48 -2.61
N LYS A 79 18.73 -3.31 -2.19
CA LYS A 79 17.59 -3.22 -3.10
C LYS A 79 17.34 -1.80 -3.64
N CYS A 80 18.23 -0.85 -3.35
CA CYS A 80 18.14 0.48 -3.94
C CYS A 80 18.56 0.43 -5.40
N VAL A 81 17.87 1.22 -6.23
CA VAL A 81 18.30 1.42 -7.61
C VAL A 81 19.56 2.31 -7.61
N PRO A 82 20.53 2.10 -8.51
CA PRO A 82 21.78 2.90 -8.54
C PRO A 82 21.58 4.41 -8.72
N THR A 83 20.40 4.85 -9.13
CA THR A 83 20.01 6.26 -9.23
C THR A 83 19.49 6.86 -7.92
N THR A 84 19.43 6.08 -6.86
CA THR A 84 19.00 6.50 -5.52
C THR A 84 20.16 6.42 -4.54
N ASN A 85 20.16 7.30 -3.55
CA ASN A 85 21.11 7.24 -2.45
C ASN A 85 20.61 6.20 -1.44
N CYS A 86 21.46 5.24 -1.10
CA CYS A 86 21.21 4.29 -0.03
C CYS A 86 21.60 4.92 1.32
N VAL A 87 20.70 4.83 2.30
CA VAL A 87 20.91 5.27 3.67
C VAL A 87 20.80 4.06 4.58
N ASN A 88 21.90 3.71 5.25
CA ASN A 88 21.90 2.61 6.20
C ASN A 88 21.20 3.03 7.49
N LEU A 89 20.25 2.24 7.98
CA LEU A 89 19.55 2.46 9.23
C LEU A 89 19.69 1.20 10.10
N ASN A 90 19.36 1.30 11.38
CA ASN A 90 19.50 0.14 12.26
C ASN A 90 18.40 -0.90 11.96
N GLY A 91 18.80 -2.07 11.47
CA GLY A 91 17.96 -3.21 11.12
C GLY A 91 17.23 -3.10 9.77
N ILE A 92 17.53 -2.08 8.97
CA ILE A 92 16.94 -1.81 7.65
C ILE A 92 17.74 -0.73 6.91
N PHE A 93 17.53 -0.54 5.62
CA PHE A 93 18.06 0.58 4.85
C PHE A 93 16.94 1.34 4.13
N GLY A 94 17.20 2.59 3.74
CA GLY A 94 16.31 3.42 2.96
C GLY A 94 16.90 3.78 1.60
N CYS A 95 16.04 3.90 0.59
CA CYS A 95 16.41 4.42 -0.72
C CYS A 95 15.80 5.80 -0.90
N THR A 96 16.64 6.83 -0.98
CA THR A 96 16.20 8.21 -1.17
C THR A 96 16.52 8.68 -2.58
N ASN A 97 15.67 9.53 -3.15
CA ASN A 97 15.90 10.04 -4.49
C ASN A 97 17.26 10.75 -4.55
N ALA A 98 18.13 10.32 -5.47
CA ALA A 98 19.27 11.13 -5.89
C ALA A 98 18.88 11.85 -7.18
N ALA A 99 19.33 13.10 -7.34
CA ALA A 99 19.24 13.82 -8.60
C ALA A 99 20.30 13.25 -9.57
N SER A 100 20.12 12.02 -10.03
CA SER A 100 21.05 11.38 -10.97
C SER A 100 20.44 11.28 -12.36
N PRO A 101 21.18 11.61 -13.44
CA PRO A 101 20.68 11.62 -14.81
C PRO A 101 20.57 10.23 -15.47
N LEU A 102 20.87 9.13 -14.76
CA LEU A 102 20.91 7.79 -15.36
C LEU A 102 19.54 7.30 -15.87
N CYS A 103 18.45 7.82 -15.31
CA CYS A 103 17.07 7.48 -15.69
C CYS A 103 16.21 8.74 -15.79
N SER A 104 15.85 9.13 -17.02
CA SER A 104 14.86 10.18 -17.29
C SER A 104 13.51 9.55 -17.65
N CYS A 105 12.88 8.92 -16.67
CA CYS A 105 11.64 8.17 -16.89
C CYS A 105 10.43 9.09 -17.08
N THR A 106 9.48 8.65 -17.91
CA THR A 106 8.19 9.32 -18.08
C THR A 106 7.34 9.21 -16.81
N SER A 107 6.24 9.97 -16.73
CA SER A 107 5.27 9.87 -15.63
C SER A 107 4.67 8.48 -15.43
N SER A 108 4.75 7.59 -16.42
CA SER A 108 4.19 6.23 -16.38
C SER A 108 5.22 5.14 -16.09
N THR A 109 6.51 5.46 -16.07
CA THR A 109 7.60 4.49 -15.91
C THR A 109 8.44 4.83 -14.68
N ASP A 110 9.05 3.84 -14.06
CA ASP A 110 9.94 4.02 -12.93
C ASP A 110 11.34 3.49 -13.26
N CYS A 111 12.37 4.08 -12.66
CA CYS A 111 13.73 3.59 -12.80
C CYS A 111 13.88 2.35 -11.94
N MET A 112 14.15 1.21 -12.56
CA MET A 112 14.21 -0.11 -11.90
C MET A 112 15.46 -0.86 -12.33
N ASN A 113 15.94 -1.77 -11.46
CA ASN A 113 16.97 -2.72 -11.81
C ASN A 113 16.32 -4.04 -12.23
N ILE A 114 16.40 -4.36 -13.53
CA ILE A 114 15.85 -5.59 -14.10
C ILE A 114 17.02 -6.47 -14.51
N GLN A 115 17.24 -7.56 -13.76
CA GLN A 115 18.30 -8.54 -14.02
C GLN A 115 19.71 -7.92 -14.13
N GLY A 116 20.00 -6.90 -13.31
CA GLY A 116 21.28 -6.20 -13.31
C GLY A 116 21.32 -4.94 -14.19
N ASN A 117 20.30 -4.70 -15.01
CA ASN A 117 20.23 -3.55 -15.90
C ASN A 117 19.30 -2.47 -15.35
N VAL A 118 19.84 -1.26 -15.15
CA VAL A 118 19.08 -0.10 -14.70
C VAL A 118 18.41 0.56 -15.91
N GLN A 119 17.09 0.59 -15.91
CA GLN A 119 16.32 1.16 -17.01
C GLN A 119 14.97 1.70 -16.55
N CYS A 120 14.38 2.60 -17.33
CA CYS A 120 13.00 3.00 -17.16
C CYS A 120 12.11 1.87 -17.62
N ALA A 121 11.30 1.34 -16.71
CA ALA A 121 10.40 0.23 -16.99
C ALA A 121 9.01 0.51 -16.44
N ASP A 122 8.02 -0.18 -17.01
CA ASP A 122 6.65 -0.08 -16.57
C ASP A 122 6.42 -1.01 -15.36
N PRO A 123 6.05 -0.48 -14.17
CA PRO A 123 5.78 -1.31 -13.00
C PRO A 123 4.51 -2.17 -13.15
N CYS A 124 3.67 -1.92 -14.15
CA CYS A 124 2.56 -2.81 -14.53
C CYS A 124 3.03 -4.10 -15.20
N ILE A 125 4.29 -4.18 -15.62
CA ILE A 125 4.92 -5.36 -16.23
C ILE A 125 5.96 -5.95 -15.27
N HIS A 126 6.69 -5.11 -14.54
CA HIS A 126 7.76 -5.51 -13.63
C HIS A 126 7.35 -5.28 -12.17
N TYR A 127 6.66 -6.27 -11.59
CA TYR A 127 6.24 -6.29 -10.20
C TYR A 127 6.39 -7.70 -9.61
N GLU A 128 6.41 -7.76 -8.28
CA GLU A 128 6.27 -8.99 -7.52
C GLU A 128 4.83 -9.16 -7.00
N GLU A 129 4.38 -10.40 -6.83
CA GLU A 129 3.05 -10.66 -6.27
C GLU A 129 3.09 -10.80 -4.75
N LEU A 130 2.11 -10.21 -4.07
CA LEU A 130 1.87 -10.38 -2.63
C LEU A 130 0.51 -11.03 -2.39
N ASP A 131 0.45 -11.92 -1.40
CA ASP A 131 -0.83 -12.41 -0.91
C ASP A 131 -1.58 -11.30 -0.17
N GLY A 132 -2.64 -10.81 -0.82
CA GLY A 132 -3.54 -9.84 -0.20
C GLY A 132 -4.50 -10.46 0.81
N SER A 133 -4.69 -11.79 0.83
CA SER A 133 -5.75 -12.43 1.63
C SER A 133 -5.42 -12.42 3.12
N SER A 134 -4.15 -12.66 3.47
CA SER A 134 -3.64 -12.62 4.85
C SER A 134 -3.69 -11.24 5.51
N ARG A 135 -3.97 -10.18 4.73
CA ARG A 135 -3.92 -8.78 5.13
C ARG A 135 -5.20 -8.00 4.82
N LEU A 136 -6.34 -8.69 4.74
CA LEU A 136 -7.64 -8.03 4.57
C LEU A 136 -7.94 -7.12 5.77
N TYR A 137 -8.47 -5.92 5.50
CA TYR A 137 -8.79 -4.92 6.52
C TYR A 137 -9.81 -5.39 7.58
N THR A 138 -10.57 -6.44 7.28
CA THR A 138 -11.56 -7.04 8.20
C THR A 138 -10.92 -7.96 9.23
N ILE A 139 -9.75 -8.54 8.92
CA ILE A 139 -9.05 -9.49 9.79
C ILE A 139 -8.59 -8.79 11.06
N ASN A 140 -8.90 -9.37 12.22
CA ASN A 140 -8.36 -8.92 13.49
C ASN A 140 -6.91 -9.37 13.63
N SER A 141 -6.06 -8.48 14.13
CA SER A 141 -4.68 -8.83 14.47
C SER A 141 -4.67 -9.59 15.79
N ASN A 142 -4.24 -10.85 15.71
CA ASN A 142 -4.09 -11.75 16.84
C ASN A 142 -2.66 -12.31 16.86
N GLY A 143 -2.19 -12.74 18.02
CA GLY A 143 -0.90 -13.41 18.13
C GLY A 143 0.28 -12.50 17.80
N ARG A 144 1.24 -13.05 17.03
CA ARG A 144 2.43 -12.34 16.54
C ARG A 144 2.06 -11.47 15.34
N PHE A 145 2.42 -10.18 15.38
CA PHE A 145 2.10 -9.28 14.27
C PHE A 145 2.98 -9.52 13.04
N SER A 146 2.34 -9.43 11.88
CA SER A 146 2.98 -9.45 10.57
C SER A 146 3.64 -8.10 10.27
N THR A 147 4.53 -8.05 9.27
CA THR A 147 5.20 -6.82 8.87
C THR A 147 5.60 -6.84 7.42
N ASP A 148 5.45 -5.68 6.77
CA ASP A 148 5.91 -5.42 5.41
C ASP A 148 7.25 -4.69 5.36
N ARG A 149 7.95 -4.59 6.50
CA ARG A 149 9.21 -3.85 6.69
C ARG A 149 10.26 -4.12 5.62
N TYR A 150 10.37 -5.36 5.14
CA TYR A 150 11.46 -5.80 4.26
C TYR A 150 11.06 -5.91 2.78
N TYR A 151 9.87 -5.42 2.41
CA TYR A 151 9.45 -5.32 1.02
C TYR A 151 9.97 -4.02 0.40
N PHE A 152 10.71 -4.16 -0.70
CA PHE A 152 11.25 -3.07 -1.50
C PHE A 152 10.99 -3.38 -2.98
N GLY A 153 10.42 -2.42 -3.71
CA GLY A 153 10.07 -2.59 -5.12
C GLY A 153 8.58 -2.45 -5.39
N TRP A 154 8.15 -2.83 -6.59
CA TRP A 154 6.76 -2.75 -7.01
C TRP A 154 6.03 -4.06 -6.75
N PHE A 155 4.84 -3.96 -6.15
CA PHE A 155 4.04 -5.12 -5.78
C PHE A 155 2.61 -5.01 -6.30
N ARG A 156 2.06 -6.15 -6.72
CA ARG A 156 0.64 -6.35 -7.02
C ARG A 156 0.06 -7.33 -6.02
N TYR A 157 -1.15 -7.06 -5.54
CA TYR A 157 -1.87 -8.07 -4.75
C TYR A 157 -2.56 -9.10 -5.63
N GLN A 158 -2.47 -10.36 -5.23
CA GLN A 158 -3.20 -11.46 -5.85
C GLN A 158 -4.72 -11.39 -5.58
N LYS A 159 -5.49 -12.21 -6.30
CA LYS A 159 -6.93 -12.47 -6.06
C LYS A 159 -7.83 -11.22 -6.13
N ASN A 160 -7.52 -10.30 -7.05
CA ASN A 160 -8.27 -9.06 -7.28
C ASN A 160 -8.43 -8.21 -6.00
N LEU A 161 -7.42 -8.26 -5.14
CA LEU A 161 -7.33 -7.43 -3.95
C LEU A 161 -6.56 -6.16 -4.27
N GLN A 162 -6.87 -5.09 -3.54
CA GLN A 162 -6.19 -3.81 -3.65
C GLN A 162 -6.00 -3.22 -2.26
N MET A 163 -5.09 -2.25 -2.14
CA MET A 163 -4.89 -1.55 -0.87
C MET A 163 -6.19 -0.88 -0.43
N LYS A 164 -6.59 -1.07 0.83
CA LYS A 164 -7.81 -0.48 1.37
C LYS A 164 -7.69 1.04 1.36
N GLN A 165 -8.71 1.72 0.86
CA GLN A 165 -8.86 3.18 0.97
C GLN A 165 -9.60 3.54 2.26
N GLY A 166 -9.29 4.70 2.83
CA GLY A 166 -9.92 5.20 4.06
C GLY A 166 -9.47 4.45 5.32
N CYS A 167 -9.90 5.00 6.47
CA CYS A 167 -9.44 4.55 7.76
C CYS A 167 -9.74 3.07 8.03
N VAL A 168 -8.71 2.34 8.46
CA VAL A 168 -8.83 0.99 9.01
C VAL A 168 -8.80 1.08 10.54
N GLY A 169 -9.68 0.31 11.19
CA GLY A 169 -9.73 0.24 12.66
C GLY A 169 -8.40 -0.25 13.25
N PRO A 170 -8.13 0.00 14.54
CA PRO A 170 -6.89 -0.41 15.18
C PRO A 170 -6.74 -1.94 15.24
N LEU A 171 -5.50 -2.44 15.24
CA LEU A 171 -5.17 -3.88 15.32
C LEU A 171 -5.93 -4.72 14.28
N LYS A 172 -5.80 -4.32 13.02
CA LYS A 172 -6.39 -5.00 11.87
C LYS A 172 -5.32 -5.45 10.87
N CYS A 173 -5.76 -6.31 9.95
CA CYS A 173 -4.99 -6.86 8.84
C CYS A 173 -3.69 -7.55 9.23
N GLY A 174 -3.62 -8.12 10.44
CA GLY A 174 -2.43 -8.77 10.97
C GLY A 174 -1.35 -7.80 11.44
N SER A 175 -1.60 -6.49 11.37
CA SER A 175 -0.69 -5.42 11.78
C SER A 175 -0.89 -4.97 13.22
N ARG A 176 0.16 -4.42 13.83
CA ARG A 176 0.01 -3.57 15.02
C ARG A 176 -0.61 -2.22 14.65
N GLN A 177 -0.07 -1.53 13.65
CA GLN A 177 -0.64 -0.30 13.10
C GLN A 177 -1.01 -0.52 11.63
N PRO A 178 -2.29 -0.71 11.30
CA PRO A 178 -2.70 -0.95 9.92
C PRO A 178 -2.47 0.28 9.04
N LEU A 179 -1.94 0.06 7.85
CA LEU A 179 -1.74 1.08 6.82
C LEU A 179 -2.79 0.97 5.72
N SER A 180 -3.28 2.11 5.23
CA SER A 180 -4.32 2.21 4.18
C SER A 180 -4.10 3.47 3.34
N LEU A 181 -4.75 3.58 2.17
CA LEU A 181 -4.70 4.79 1.34
C LEU A 181 -5.61 5.87 1.93
N TRP A 182 -5.13 7.11 2.02
CA TRP A 182 -5.94 8.26 2.41
C TRP A 182 -6.94 8.66 1.31
N ALA A 183 -6.52 8.57 0.05
CA ALA A 183 -7.25 9.05 -1.12
C ALA A 183 -7.44 7.95 -2.16
N ASP A 184 -8.27 8.26 -3.16
CA ASP A 184 -8.49 7.38 -4.29
C ASP A 184 -7.20 7.11 -5.07
N PRO A 185 -6.96 5.85 -5.51
CA PRO A 185 -5.87 5.52 -6.40
C PRO A 185 -6.06 6.16 -7.78
N PRO A 186 -4.98 6.38 -8.55
CA PRO A 186 -5.07 6.94 -9.89
C PRO A 186 -5.93 6.08 -10.81
N ALA A 187 -6.51 6.70 -11.84
CA ALA A 187 -7.11 5.97 -12.96
C ALA A 187 -6.05 5.49 -13.96
N VAL A 188 -6.42 4.53 -14.82
CA VAL A 188 -5.57 4.10 -15.93
C VAL A 188 -5.25 5.30 -16.82
N GLY A 189 -3.97 5.50 -17.13
CA GLY A 189 -3.48 6.64 -17.93
C GLY A 189 -3.00 7.85 -17.14
N GLU A 190 -3.28 7.93 -15.83
CA GLU A 190 -2.82 9.07 -14.99
C GLU A 190 -1.35 8.96 -14.56
N GLY A 191 -0.68 7.84 -14.90
CA GLY A 191 0.71 7.56 -14.55
C GLY A 191 0.91 7.18 -13.08
N ILE A 192 2.14 7.32 -12.60
CA ILE A 192 2.53 7.05 -11.21
C ILE A 192 2.18 8.25 -10.34
N LYS A 193 1.37 8.03 -9.30
CA LYS A 193 0.98 9.07 -8.33
C LYS A 193 1.42 8.70 -6.92
N ARG A 194 1.81 9.71 -6.14
CA ARG A 194 2.08 9.57 -4.71
C ARG A 194 0.80 9.81 -3.92
N ILE A 195 0.39 8.82 -3.14
CA ILE A 195 -0.82 8.86 -2.33
C ILE A 195 -0.44 8.84 -0.86
N PRO A 196 -0.96 9.76 -0.04
CA PRO A 196 -0.77 9.71 1.40
C PRO A 196 -1.38 8.45 2.00
N LEU A 197 -0.68 7.85 2.95
CA LEU A 197 -1.20 6.75 3.74
C LEU A 197 -1.93 7.25 4.98
N LEU A 198 -2.77 6.38 5.49
CA LEU A 198 -3.38 6.42 6.81
C LEU A 198 -2.75 5.35 7.68
N VAL A 199 -2.42 5.72 8.92
CA VAL A 199 -1.94 4.79 9.96
C VAL A 199 -2.85 4.89 11.17
N ASN A 200 -3.21 3.75 11.77
CA ASN A 200 -3.99 3.74 13.02
C ASN A 200 -3.13 3.28 14.20
N SER A 201 -2.91 4.19 15.15
CA SER A 201 -2.06 4.00 16.33
C SER A 201 -2.87 3.67 17.59
N LEU A 202 -3.98 2.94 17.46
CA LEU A 202 -4.95 2.62 18.54
C LEU A 202 -5.84 3.77 18.99
N SER A 203 -5.48 5.01 18.69
CA SER A 203 -6.25 6.22 19.00
C SER A 203 -7.05 6.77 17.81
N GLY A 204 -7.00 6.09 16.66
CA GLY A 204 -7.60 6.54 15.41
C GLY A 204 -6.57 6.76 14.30
N CYS A 205 -7.07 7.16 13.15
CA CYS A 205 -6.30 7.29 11.92
C CYS A 205 -5.63 8.66 11.80
N THR A 206 -4.32 8.67 11.60
CA THR A 206 -3.52 9.86 11.28
C THR A 206 -2.84 9.71 9.93
N ARG A 207 -2.36 10.82 9.36
CA ARG A 207 -1.59 10.77 8.10
C ARG A 207 -0.24 10.09 8.34
N GLY A 208 0.09 9.14 7.48
CA GLY A 208 1.40 8.49 7.39
C GLY A 208 2.23 9.02 6.22
N ALA A 209 3.23 8.22 5.83
CA ALA A 209 4.06 8.48 4.66
C ALA A 209 3.26 8.38 3.35
N ASN A 210 3.87 8.78 2.23
CA ASN A 210 3.28 8.59 0.91
C ASN A 210 3.72 7.26 0.31
N ILE A 211 2.85 6.66 -0.50
CA ILE A 211 3.16 5.49 -1.34
C ILE A 211 2.98 5.84 -2.81
N SER A 212 3.86 5.36 -3.69
CA SER A 212 3.66 5.49 -5.14
C SER A 212 2.73 4.38 -5.63
N VAL A 213 1.72 4.76 -6.42
CA VAL A 213 0.69 3.87 -6.95
C VAL A 213 0.54 4.12 -8.44
N LYS A 214 0.32 3.04 -9.21
CA LYS A 214 -0.04 3.12 -10.63
C LYS A 214 -1.20 2.16 -10.93
N ALA A 215 -2.17 2.63 -11.70
CA ALA A 215 -3.24 1.80 -12.27
C ALA A 215 -2.77 1.14 -13.57
N CYS A 216 -3.09 -0.13 -13.73
CA CYS A 216 -2.65 -0.97 -14.83
C CYS A 216 -3.84 -1.47 -15.66
N PRO A 217 -3.63 -1.73 -16.97
CA PRO A 217 -4.63 -2.41 -17.79
C PRO A 217 -5.01 -3.76 -17.16
N GLY A 218 -6.31 -4.07 -17.10
CA GLY A 218 -6.81 -5.28 -16.40
C GLY A 218 -7.24 -5.05 -14.94
N GLU A 219 -7.58 -3.80 -14.59
CA GLU A 219 -8.26 -3.42 -13.33
C GLU A 219 -7.49 -3.77 -12.04
N TYR A 220 -6.17 -3.59 -12.06
CA TYR A 220 -5.33 -3.72 -10.87
C TYR A 220 -4.42 -2.52 -10.68
N HIS A 221 -3.92 -2.40 -9.47
CA HIS A 221 -2.93 -1.39 -9.10
C HIS A 221 -1.64 -2.07 -8.66
N VAL A 222 -0.53 -1.40 -8.94
CA VAL A 222 0.78 -1.72 -8.40
C VAL A 222 1.22 -0.63 -7.45
N TYR A 223 1.95 -1.04 -6.40
CA TYR A 223 2.32 -0.19 -5.27
C TYR A 223 3.82 -0.28 -5.03
N LYS A 224 4.52 0.86 -4.91
CA LYS A 224 5.96 0.89 -4.65
C LYS A 224 6.24 0.90 -3.16
N TYR A 225 6.80 -0.20 -2.66
CA TYR A 225 7.22 -0.33 -1.27
C TYR A 225 8.68 0.09 -1.15
N THR A 226 8.99 0.81 -0.08
CA THR A 226 10.34 1.33 0.22
C THR A 226 10.80 0.90 1.61
N GLY A 227 10.28 -0.22 2.11
CA GLY A 227 10.42 -0.65 3.49
C GLY A 227 9.65 0.20 4.49
N LEU A 228 9.54 -0.31 5.72
CA LEU A 228 8.88 0.37 6.84
C LEU A 228 9.78 0.38 8.08
N LEU A 229 9.88 1.51 8.76
CA LEU A 229 10.63 1.60 10.01
C LEU A 229 9.93 0.92 11.19
N SER A 230 8.68 0.48 11.02
CA SER A 230 7.84 -0.18 12.03
C SER A 230 7.36 -1.55 11.55
N SER A 231 6.88 -2.38 12.47
CA SER A 231 6.30 -3.70 12.17
C SER A 231 4.84 -3.57 11.72
N ASP A 232 4.63 -2.90 10.59
CA ASP A 232 3.28 -2.59 10.09
C ASP A 232 3.00 -3.25 8.75
N VAL A 233 1.71 -3.37 8.40
CA VAL A 233 1.21 -4.02 7.17
C VAL A 233 0.29 -3.08 6.42
N TYR A 234 0.41 -3.07 5.10
CA TYR A 234 -0.52 -2.41 4.20
C TYR A 234 -1.78 -3.28 4.01
N CYS A 235 -2.90 -2.83 4.56
CA CYS A 235 -4.14 -3.59 4.50
C CYS A 235 -4.75 -3.60 3.10
N THR A 236 -5.43 -4.69 2.79
CA THR A 236 -6.14 -4.89 1.53
C THR A 236 -7.65 -4.93 1.71
N ALA A 237 -8.37 -4.77 0.61
CA ALA A 237 -9.78 -5.09 0.47
C ALA A 237 -10.03 -5.67 -0.91
N LYS A 238 -11.20 -6.32 -1.06
CA LYS A 238 -11.70 -6.64 -2.39
C LYS A 238 -11.90 -5.35 -3.14
N PHE A 239 -11.38 -5.30 -4.36
CA PHE A 239 -11.73 -4.23 -5.26
C PHE A 239 -13.25 -4.29 -5.48
N ALA A 240 -13.95 -3.22 -5.12
CA ALA A 240 -15.37 -3.14 -5.37
C ALA A 240 -15.56 -2.92 -6.87
N THR A 241 -15.71 -4.00 -7.63
CA THR A 241 -16.49 -3.93 -8.85
C THR A 241 -17.91 -3.64 -8.40
N LEU A 242 -18.28 -2.35 -8.34
CA LEU A 242 -19.68 -2.01 -8.13
C LEU A 242 -20.45 -2.66 -9.29
N THR A 243 -21.23 -3.68 -8.98
CA THR A 243 -22.20 -4.19 -9.94
C THR A 243 -23.12 -3.01 -10.33
N PRO A 244 -23.68 -2.97 -11.55
CA PRO A 244 -24.58 -1.88 -11.98
C PRO A 244 -25.62 -1.48 -10.90
N PRO A 245 -26.25 -2.41 -10.16
CA PRO A 245 -27.17 -2.07 -9.07
C PRO A 245 -26.51 -1.44 -7.84
N GLN A 246 -25.30 -1.89 -7.47
CA GLN A 246 -24.54 -1.33 -6.35
C GLN A 246 -24.00 0.07 -6.68
N PHE A 247 -23.65 0.32 -7.94
CA PHE A 247 -23.27 1.65 -8.42
C PHE A 247 -24.44 2.62 -8.31
N LEU A 248 -25.64 2.22 -8.75
CA LEU A 248 -26.86 3.02 -8.60
C LEU A 248 -27.19 3.31 -7.13
N HIS A 249 -27.05 2.35 -6.23
CA HIS A 249 -27.26 2.56 -4.80
C HIS A 249 -26.20 3.47 -4.16
N TYR A 250 -24.95 3.39 -4.62
CA TYR A 250 -23.86 4.27 -4.18
C TYR A 250 -24.07 5.71 -4.66
N ILE A 251 -24.48 5.88 -5.91
CA ILE A 251 -24.89 7.16 -6.52
C ILE A 251 -26.06 7.77 -5.72
N ASP A 252 -27.11 7.00 -5.44
CA ASP A 252 -28.33 7.47 -4.75
C ASP A 252 -28.07 7.86 -3.27
N LYS A 253 -27.06 7.27 -2.63
CA LYS A 253 -26.66 7.61 -1.25
C LYS A 253 -25.71 8.79 -1.15
N ASN A 254 -24.88 9.04 -2.15
CA ASN A 254 -23.77 9.98 -2.05
C ASN A 254 -23.88 11.20 -2.97
N LEU A 255 -24.81 11.22 -3.93
CA LEU A 255 -25.16 12.45 -4.64
C LEU A 255 -26.21 13.25 -3.87
N PRO A 256 -26.05 14.58 -3.78
CA PRO A 256 -27.10 15.44 -3.25
C PRO A 256 -28.38 15.22 -4.06
N LYS A 257 -29.44 14.77 -3.38
CA LYS A 257 -30.77 14.64 -3.98
C LYS A 257 -31.14 16.00 -4.57
N ARG A 258 -31.64 15.97 -5.80
CA ARG A 258 -31.91 17.12 -6.68
C ARG A 258 -32.99 18.06 -6.12
N ALA A 259 -32.65 18.76 -5.04
CA ALA A 259 -33.41 19.87 -4.50
C ALA A 259 -32.59 21.17 -4.49
N ASP A 260 -31.27 21.16 -4.78
CA ASP A 260 -30.45 22.37 -4.63
C ASP A 260 -29.21 22.51 -5.54
N CYS A 261 -29.20 21.93 -6.75
CA CYS A 261 -28.13 22.21 -7.71
C CYS A 261 -28.53 23.35 -8.66
N SER A 262 -27.84 24.49 -8.53
CA SER A 262 -27.87 25.58 -9.51
C SER A 262 -27.25 25.12 -10.84
N ARG A 263 -27.72 25.71 -11.94
CA ARG A 263 -27.57 25.24 -13.33
C ARG A 263 -26.12 25.13 -13.85
N SER A 264 -25.11 25.61 -13.11
CA SER A 264 -23.70 25.59 -13.49
C SER A 264 -22.98 24.26 -13.24
N ASP A 265 -23.47 23.44 -12.30
CA ASP A 265 -22.67 22.34 -11.75
C ASP A 265 -22.85 21.00 -12.51
N CYS A 266 -23.76 20.95 -13.49
CA CYS A 266 -24.00 19.75 -14.30
C CYS A 266 -22.95 19.52 -15.40
N TYR A 267 -22.15 20.53 -15.78
CA TYR A 267 -21.24 20.40 -16.93
C TYR A 267 -19.98 19.57 -16.65
N TYR A 268 -19.59 19.38 -15.39
CA TYR A 268 -18.34 18.71 -15.04
C TYR A 268 -18.45 17.18 -14.89
N PHE A 269 -19.66 16.63 -14.86
CA PHE A 269 -19.88 15.21 -14.49
C PHE A 269 -20.06 14.27 -15.69
N VAL A 270 -20.21 14.82 -16.91
CA VAL A 270 -20.69 14.05 -18.07
C VAL A 270 -19.57 13.34 -18.85
N GLU A 271 -18.30 13.77 -18.75
CA GLU A 271 -17.25 13.21 -19.62
C GLU A 271 -16.66 11.87 -19.16
N ARG A 272 -16.78 11.50 -17.88
CA ARG A 272 -16.20 10.24 -17.36
C ARG A 272 -17.01 8.96 -17.67
N PHE A 273 -18.21 9.08 -18.25
CA PHE A 273 -19.15 7.95 -18.35
C PHE A 273 -19.90 7.85 -19.69
N ALA A 274 -19.41 8.51 -20.75
CA ALA A 274 -20.06 8.51 -22.06
C ALA A 274 -20.21 7.10 -22.68
N GLU A 275 -19.28 6.18 -22.40
CA GLU A 275 -19.31 4.83 -22.98
C GLU A 275 -20.40 3.92 -22.38
N TRP A 276 -20.81 4.17 -21.14
CA TRP A 276 -21.79 3.34 -20.41
C TRP A 276 -23.26 3.71 -20.69
N PHE A 277 -23.54 4.94 -21.13
CA PHE A 277 -24.89 5.41 -21.41
C PHE A 277 -25.51 4.79 -22.68
N THR A 278 -24.68 4.31 -23.61
CA THR A 278 -25.15 3.74 -24.88
C THR A 278 -25.96 2.46 -24.69
N GLU A 279 -25.68 1.71 -23.62
CA GLU A 279 -26.38 0.47 -23.27
C GLU A 279 -27.64 0.73 -22.43
N TYR A 280 -27.65 1.79 -21.61
CA TYR A 280 -28.81 2.21 -20.83
C TYR A 280 -29.97 2.74 -21.70
N ARG A 281 -29.67 3.33 -22.87
CA ARG A 281 -30.68 3.84 -23.82
C ARG A 281 -31.51 2.75 -24.50
N ARG A 282 -31.11 1.48 -24.41
CA ARG A 282 -31.87 0.33 -24.95
C ARG A 282 -32.83 -0.32 -23.94
N SER A 283 -32.72 -0.01 -22.65
CA SER A 283 -33.47 -0.72 -21.60
C SER A 283 -34.64 0.08 -20.99
N CYS A 284 -34.74 1.39 -21.24
CA CYS A 284 -35.92 2.16 -20.85
C CYS A 284 -36.83 2.31 -22.07
N GLY A 285 -37.86 1.46 -22.13
CA GLY A 285 -39.02 1.69 -22.98
C GLY A 285 -39.61 3.09 -22.72
N GLU A 286 -40.19 3.64 -23.79
CA GLU A 286 -40.83 4.95 -23.84
C GLU A 286 -41.56 5.32 -22.55
N ILE A 287 -41.21 6.46 -21.95
CA ILE A 287 -42.09 7.51 -21.39
C ILE A 287 -41.16 8.60 -20.84
N CYS A 288 -40.89 9.62 -21.66
CA CYS A 288 -40.56 10.97 -21.19
C CYS A 288 -41.80 11.84 -21.41
N PRO A 289 -42.61 12.15 -20.39
CA PRO A 289 -43.60 13.20 -20.52
C PRO A 289 -42.97 14.50 -20.05
N ILE A 290 -42.72 15.37 -21.02
CA ILE A 290 -43.10 16.79 -21.09
C ILE A 290 -42.08 17.47 -22.00
N GLY A 291 -42.52 17.73 -23.23
CA GLY A 291 -41.76 18.45 -24.23
C GLY A 291 -41.72 19.95 -23.98
N MET A 292 -40.67 20.58 -24.47
CA MET A 292 -40.82 21.84 -25.19
C MET A 292 -40.01 21.76 -26.48
N ASN A 293 -40.77 21.77 -27.58
CA ASN A 293 -40.30 22.01 -28.93
C ASN A 293 -39.44 23.27 -28.98
N GLY A 294 -38.21 23.12 -29.44
CA GLY A 294 -37.37 24.22 -29.93
C GLY A 294 -36.84 23.85 -31.30
N LYS A 295 -37.71 23.93 -32.32
CA LYS A 295 -37.31 23.86 -33.72
C LYS A 295 -36.16 24.84 -33.97
N ALA A 296 -35.12 24.37 -34.65
CA ALA A 296 -34.22 25.23 -35.38
C ALA A 296 -35.05 26.18 -36.26
N ARG A 297 -34.92 27.49 -36.03
CA ARG A 297 -35.24 28.51 -37.03
C ARG A 297 -33.93 29.02 -37.60
N VAL A 298 -33.66 28.56 -38.81
CA VAL A 298 -32.78 29.20 -39.78
C VAL A 298 -33.26 30.63 -39.99
N GLY A 299 -32.32 31.58 -40.00
CA GLY A 299 -32.62 32.98 -40.29
C GLY A 299 -33.10 33.18 -41.73
N ALA A 300 -34.06 34.09 -41.90
CA ALA A 300 -34.33 34.80 -43.14
C ALA A 300 -34.90 36.17 -42.74
N GLY A 301 -34.21 37.23 -43.17
CA GLY A 301 -34.62 38.61 -42.91
C GLY A 301 -35.83 39.03 -43.75
N LYS A 302 -36.33 40.22 -43.45
CA LYS A 302 -36.75 41.24 -44.43
C LYS A 302 -37.03 42.56 -43.68
N SER A 303 -36.51 43.63 -44.32
CA SER A 303 -36.98 45.03 -44.38
C SER A 303 -38.02 45.51 -43.38
#